data_AF-A0A6C0JFM8-F1
#
_entry.id   AF-A0A6C0JFM8-F1
#
_cell.length_a   1.000
_cell.length_b   1.000
_cell.length_c   1.000
_cell.angle_alpha   90.00
_cell.angle_beta   90.00
_cell.angle_gamma   90.00
#
_symmetry.space_group_name_H-M   'P 1'
#
loop_
_entity.id
_entity.type
_entity.pdbx_description
1 polymer ?
#
loop_
_entity_poly.entity_id
_entity_poly.type
_entity_poly.pdbx_seq_one_letter_code
_entity_poly.pdbx_strand_id
1 'polypeptide(L)'
;MAKLLKAASLNFVAILLFTLIYFTISKAGEEQFNGLDKNSSFFDHLYFAFTVQSTVGFGDMYPISPMAKTVVMAQQTLLVLGLLDLLSEAAPTVAKNIRTVPNMMTKMM
;
A
#
# COMPACT_ATOMS: atom_id res chain seq x y z
N MET A 1 15.50 -1.34 -12.16
CA MET A 1 14.93 -2.67 -11.81
C MET A 1 14.97 -2.97 -10.31
N ALA A 2 16.13 -2.90 -9.64
CA ALA A 2 16.27 -3.26 -8.21
C ALA A 2 15.33 -2.50 -7.24
N LYS A 3 15.10 -1.20 -7.46
CA LYS A 3 14.16 -0.41 -6.63
C LYS A 3 12.69 -0.77 -6.85
N LEU A 4 12.29 -1.08 -8.08
CA LEU A 4 10.93 -1.54 -8.38
C LEU A 4 10.66 -2.89 -7.68
N LEU A 5 11.63 -3.80 -7.75
CA LEU A 5 11.56 -5.08 -7.02
C LEU A 5 11.53 -4.86 -5.50
N LYS A 6 12.30 -3.90 -4.98
CA LYS A 6 12.24 -3.50 -3.57
C LYS A 6 10.86 -2.95 -3.19
N ALA A 7 10.28 -2.08 -4.00
CA ALA A 7 8.94 -1.53 -3.74
C ALA A 7 7.87 -2.63 -3.79
N ALA A 8 7.93 -3.54 -4.77
CA ALA A 8 7.02 -4.66 -4.87
C ALA A 8 7.13 -5.61 -3.66
N SER A 9 8.36 -5.98 -3.27
CA SER A 9 8.60 -6.80 -2.08
C SER A 9 8.18 -6.10 -0.79
N LEU A 10 8.41 -4.79 -0.65
CA LEU A 10 7.93 -4.00 0.49
C LEU A 10 6.41 -4.03 0.60
N ASN A 11 5.69 -3.84 -0.50
CA ASN A 11 4.23 -3.92 -0.53
C ASN A 11 3.73 -5.32 -0.14
N PHE A 12 4.35 -6.37 -0.68
CA PHE A 12 3.99 -7.75 -0.34
C PHE A 12 4.21 -8.05 1.16
N VAL A 13 5.34 -7.61 1.71
CA VAL A 13 5.65 -7.75 3.14
C VAL A 13 4.68 -6.92 3.99
N ALA A 14 4.35 -5.70 3.58
CA ALA A 14 3.39 -4.85 4.27
C ALA A 14 2.01 -5.54 4.37
N ILE A 15 1.51 -6.11 3.27
CA ILE A 15 0.25 -6.86 3.28
C ILE A 15 0.29 -7.96 4.35
N LEU A 16 1.30 -8.83 4.33
CA LEU A 16 1.41 -9.93 5.30
C LEU A 16 1.54 -9.44 6.75
N LEU A 17 2.31 -8.37 6.97
CA LEU A 17 2.48 -7.78 8.29
C LEU A 17 1.17 -7.20 8.82
N PHE A 18 0.44 -6.43 8.01
CA PHE A 18 -0.84 -5.86 8.41
C PHE A 18 -1.92 -6.93 8.56
N THR A 19 -1.90 -8.01 7.75
CA THR A 19 -2.74 -9.18 7.98
C THR A 19 -2.56 -9.75 9.38
N LEU A 20 -1.31 -9.93 9.83
CA LEU A 20 -1.04 -10.43 11.18
C LEU A 20 -1.51 -9.46 12.25
N ILE A 21 -1.31 -8.15 12.06
CA ILE A 21 -1.79 -7.13 12.99
C ILE A 21 -3.32 -7.19 13.08
N TYR A 22 -4.04 -7.17 11.96
CA TYR A 22 -5.50 -7.25 11.96
C TYR A 22 -5.99 -8.55 12.60
N PHE A 23 -5.35 -9.68 12.29
CA PHE A 23 -5.67 -10.96 12.91
C PHE A 23 -5.52 -10.92 14.43
N THR A 24 -4.44 -10.34 14.96
CA THR A 24 -4.27 -10.20 16.41
C THR A 24 -5.30 -9.25 17.03
N ILE A 25 -5.62 -8.14 16.36
CA ILE A 25 -6.59 -7.15 16.83
C ILE A 25 -7.99 -7.75 16.92
N SER A 26 -8.44 -8.47 15.89
CA SER A 26 -9.75 -9.12 15.86
C SER A 26 -9.89 -10.24 16.90
N LYS A 27 -8.78 -10.85 17.34
CA LYS A 27 -8.77 -11.91 18.36
C LYS A 27 -8.69 -11.37 19.79
N ALA A 28 -8.09 -10.20 19.99
CA ALA A 28 -7.74 -9.68 21.31
C ALA A 28 -8.80 -8.75 21.95
N GLY A 29 -9.73 -8.19 21.17
CA GLY A 29 -10.64 -7.15 21.64
C GLY A 29 -12.12 -7.38 21.38
N GLU A 30 -12.93 -6.41 21.83
CA GLU A 30 -14.32 -6.20 21.38
C GLU A 30 -14.36 -5.92 19.87
N GLU A 31 -15.55 -5.86 19.25
CA GLU A 31 -15.69 -5.66 17.80
C GLU A 31 -14.90 -4.43 17.29
N GLN A 32 -13.77 -4.69 16.63
CA GLN A 32 -12.86 -3.66 16.11
C GLN A 32 -13.17 -3.28 14.67
N PHE A 33 -13.75 -4.22 13.92
CA PHE A 33 -14.05 -4.13 12.51
C PHE A 33 -15.50 -4.56 12.26
N ASN A 34 -16.14 -3.95 11.27
CA ASN A 34 -17.32 -4.53 10.64
C ASN A 34 -16.86 -5.56 9.61
N GLY A 35 -17.49 -6.73 9.58
CA GLY A 35 -17.18 -7.81 8.63
C GLY A 35 -15.94 -8.66 8.98
N LEU A 36 -15.22 -8.33 10.06
CA LEU A 36 -14.15 -9.16 10.63
C LEU A 36 -14.38 -9.33 12.13
N ASP A 37 -14.33 -10.57 12.59
CA ASP A 37 -14.54 -10.91 14.00
C ASP A 37 -13.50 -11.93 14.51
N LYS A 38 -13.68 -12.36 15.75
CA LYS A 38 -12.82 -13.35 16.41
C LYS A 38 -12.86 -14.74 15.77
N ASN A 39 -13.86 -15.06 14.94
CA ASN A 39 -14.01 -16.34 14.25
C ASN A 39 -13.52 -16.26 12.79
N SER A 40 -13.40 -15.06 12.24
CA SER A 40 -12.82 -14.83 10.92
C SER A 40 -11.47 -15.53 10.77
N SER A 41 -11.28 -16.11 9.61
CA SER A 41 -10.09 -16.86 9.24
C SER A 41 -8.92 -15.91 8.98
N PHE A 42 -7.71 -16.45 8.94
CA PHE A 42 -6.54 -15.69 8.49
C PHE A 42 -6.73 -15.10 7.08
N PHE A 43 -7.43 -15.82 6.20
CA PHE A 43 -7.66 -15.38 4.81
C PHE A 43 -8.59 -14.18 4.72
N ASP A 44 -9.54 -14.02 5.63
CA ASP A 44 -10.43 -12.84 5.66
C ASP A 44 -9.64 -11.58 6.01
N HIS A 45 -8.69 -11.70 6.96
CA HIS A 45 -7.78 -10.61 7.31
C HIS A 45 -6.76 -10.32 6.20
N LEU A 46 -6.32 -11.37 5.47
CA LEU A 46 -5.46 -11.21 4.31
C LEU A 46 -6.19 -10.49 3.18
N TYR A 47 -7.44 -10.87 2.92
CA TYR A 47 -8.31 -10.21 1.97
C TYR A 47 -8.48 -8.73 2.31
N PHE A 48 -8.81 -8.41 3.57
CA PHE A 48 -8.94 -7.03 4.01
C PHE A 48 -7.63 -6.23 3.85
N ALA A 49 -6.49 -6.77 4.28
CA ALA A 49 -5.20 -6.11 4.11
C ALA A 49 -4.87 -5.88 2.62
N PHE A 50 -5.19 -6.85 1.77
CA PHE A 50 -4.97 -6.78 0.33
C PHE A 50 -5.86 -5.72 -0.34
N THR A 51 -7.15 -5.65 0.01
CA THR A 51 -8.08 -4.66 -0.58
C THR A 51 -7.75 -3.23 -0.13
N VAL A 52 -7.24 -3.05 1.09
CA VAL A 52 -6.71 -1.77 1.57
C VAL A 52 -5.42 -1.39 0.82
N GLN A 53 -4.45 -2.30 0.73
CA GLN A 53 -3.16 -2.03 0.06
C GLN A 53 -3.34 -1.75 -1.44
N SER A 54 -4.27 -2.44 -2.09
CA SER A 54 -4.58 -2.25 -3.52
C SER A 54 -5.45 -1.03 -3.80
N THR A 55 -5.84 -0.28 -2.77
CA THR A 55 -6.76 0.87 -2.85
C THR A 55 -8.12 0.53 -3.48
N VAL A 56 -8.53 -0.74 -3.44
CA VAL A 56 -9.82 -1.20 -3.98
C VAL A 56 -10.95 -0.91 -3.00
N GLY A 57 -10.80 -1.35 -1.75
CA GLY A 57 -11.75 -1.08 -0.67
C GLY A 57 -13.22 -1.38 -1.00
N PHE A 58 -13.59 -2.66 -1.19
CA PHE A 58 -14.96 -3.05 -1.54
C PHE A 58 -16.04 -2.61 -0.53
N GLY A 59 -15.65 -2.34 0.72
CA GLY A 59 -16.54 -1.77 1.75
C GLY A 59 -17.37 -2.81 2.51
N ASP A 60 -17.19 -4.08 2.22
CA ASP A 60 -17.73 -5.22 2.98
C ASP A 60 -17.07 -5.36 4.35
N MET A 61 -15.78 -5.01 4.45
CA MET A 61 -15.02 -4.97 5.70
C MET A 61 -14.43 -3.57 5.94
N TYR A 62 -14.58 -3.02 7.14
CA TYR A 62 -14.03 -1.71 7.50
C TYR A 62 -13.81 -1.51 9.01
N PRO A 63 -12.85 -0.68 9.44
CA PRO A 63 -12.58 -0.45 10.85
C PRO A 63 -13.67 0.42 11.50
N ILE A 64 -14.18 0.00 12.67
CA ILE A 64 -15.18 0.76 13.43
C ILE A 64 -14.56 1.42 14.67
N SER A 65 -13.59 0.77 15.31
CA SER A 65 -12.94 1.32 16.50
C SER A 65 -11.86 2.36 16.17
N PRO A 66 -11.54 3.28 17.09
CA PRO A 66 -10.43 4.23 16.91
C PRO A 66 -9.09 3.52 16.66
N MET A 67 -8.81 2.44 17.39
CA MET A 67 -7.57 1.68 17.25
C MET A 67 -7.46 1.05 15.85
N ALA A 68 -8.50 0.38 15.39
CA ALA A 68 -8.53 -0.22 14.06
C ALA A 68 -8.36 0.83 12.96
N LYS A 69 -9.02 1.99 13.10
CA LYS A 69 -8.88 3.11 12.15
C LYS A 69 -7.43 3.61 12.09
N THR A 70 -6.77 3.78 13.24
CA THR A 70 -5.37 4.20 13.28
C THR A 70 -4.45 3.22 12.56
N VAL A 71 -4.64 1.91 12.75
CA VAL A 71 -3.82 0.90 12.09
C VAL A 71 -4.04 0.89 10.57
N VAL A 72 -5.29 0.98 10.11
CA VAL A 72 -5.62 1.06 8.68
C VAL A 72 -5.03 2.33 8.05
N MET A 73 -5.11 3.47 8.75
CA MET A 73 -4.47 4.72 8.31
C MET A 73 -2.93 4.58 8.26
N ALA A 74 -2.32 3.86 9.20
CA ALA A 74 -0.89 3.59 9.19
C ALA A 74 -0.48 2.72 7.99
N GLN A 75 -1.25 1.67 7.67
CA GLN A 75 -1.05 0.88 6.45
C GLN A 75 -1.03 1.79 5.22
N GLN A 76 -2.02 2.69 5.13
CA GLN A 76 -2.14 3.55 3.96
C GLN A 76 -1.08 4.64 3.88
N THR A 77 -0.61 5.13 5.02
CA THR A 77 0.54 6.04 5.08
C THR A 77 1.79 5.37 4.52
N LEU A 78 2.05 4.10 4.88
CA LEU A 78 3.21 3.36 4.36
C LEU A 78 3.12 3.12 2.85
N LEU A 79 1.93 2.83 2.33
CA LEU A 79 1.71 2.71 0.88
C LEU A 79 2.04 4.04 0.17
N VAL A 80 1.53 5.17 0.67
CA VAL A 80 1.80 6.49 0.08
C VAL A 80 3.29 6.81 0.09
N LEU A 81 3.99 6.57 1.20
CA LEU A 81 5.44 6.79 1.27
C LEU A 81 6.21 5.93 0.26
N GLY A 82 5.84 4.64 0.12
CA GLY A 82 6.46 3.76 -0.87
C GLY A 82 6.21 4.21 -2.32
N LEU A 83 5.05 4.79 -2.61
CA LEU A 83 4.75 5.38 -3.91
C LEU A 83 5.55 6.67 -4.16
N LEU A 84 5.69 7.53 -3.15
CA LEU A 84 6.48 8.77 -3.25
C LEU A 84 7.95 8.46 -3.55
N ASP A 85 8.53 7.44 -2.92
CA ASP A 85 9.89 6.98 -3.20
C ASP A 85 10.06 6.54 -4.67
N LEU A 86 9.06 5.88 -5.24
CA LEU A 86 9.07 5.45 -6.65
C LEU A 86 9.00 6.67 -7.59
N LEU A 87 8.13 7.64 -7.28
CA LEU A 87 7.93 8.84 -8.09
C LEU A 87 9.14 9.77 -8.06
N SER A 88 9.78 9.94 -6.90
CA SER A 88 11.00 10.75 -6.74
C SER A 88 12.13 10.30 -7.66
N GLU A 89 12.20 9.00 -7.97
CA GLU A 89 13.22 8.43 -8.86
C GLU A 89 12.84 8.58 -10.34
N ALA A 90 11.55 8.43 -10.66
CA ALA A 90 11.07 8.57 -12.03
C ALA A 90 11.20 10.02 -12.54
N ALA A 91 11.00 11.01 -11.66
CA ALA A 91 11.01 12.43 -11.99
C ALA A 91 12.26 12.92 -12.77
N PRO A 92 13.51 12.68 -12.30
CA PRO A 92 14.71 13.13 -13.03
C PRO A 92 14.92 12.40 -14.37
N THR A 93 14.53 11.12 -14.46
CA THR A 93 14.63 10.34 -15.71
C THR A 93 13.68 10.90 -16.77
N VAL A 94 12.44 11.19 -16.38
CA VAL A 94 11.45 11.82 -17.26
C VAL A 94 11.90 13.21 -17.67
N ALA A 95 12.38 14.03 -16.73
CA ALA A 95 12.89 15.37 -17.02
C ALA A 95 14.08 15.36 -18.00
N LYS A 96 15.00 14.39 -17.87
CA LYS A 96 16.11 14.21 -18.80
C LYS A 96 15.62 13.86 -20.20
N ASN A 97 14.73 12.87 -20.31
CA ASN A 97 14.19 12.42 -21.59
C ASN A 97 13.48 13.54 -22.35
N ILE A 98 12.67 14.35 -21.66
CA ILE A 98 11.99 15.52 -22.24
C ILE A 98 12.99 16.56 -22.76
N ARG A 99 14.11 16.80 -22.06
CA ARG A 99 15.14 17.77 -22.48
C ARG A 99 16.02 17.28 -23.63
N THR A 100 16.25 15.98 -23.74
CA THR A 100 17.12 15.41 -24.79
C THR A 100 16.49 15.41 -26.19
N VAL A 101 15.17 15.27 -26.31
CA VAL A 101 14.50 15.19 -27.63
C VAL A 101 14.63 16.50 -28.43
N PRO A 102 14.36 17.69 -27.85
CA PRO A 102 14.58 18.97 -28.55
C PRO A 102 16.04 19.20 -28.91
N ASN A 103 16.97 18.90 -27.98
CA ASN A 103 18.40 19.11 -28.21
C ASN A 103 18.97 18.21 -29.33
N MET A 104 18.42 17.01 -29.53
CA MET A 104 18.79 16.18 -30.69
C MET A 104 18.27 16.78 -32.00
N MET A 105 17.03 17.27 -32.02
CA MET A 105 16.47 17.91 -33.22
C MET A 105 17.25 19.15 -33.62
N THR A 106 17.62 20.01 -32.66
CA THR A 106 18.43 21.21 -32.93
C THR A 106 19.84 20.89 -33.41
N LYS A 107 20.40 19.74 -33.04
CA LYS A 107 21.77 19.33 -33.42
C LYS A 107 21.85 18.59 -34.77
N MET A 108 20.69 18.21 -35.33
CA MET A 108 20.58 17.56 -36.64
C MET A 108 20.26 18.54 -37.78
N MET A 109 19.94 19.80 -37.45
CA MET A 109 19.76 20.91 -38.40
C MET A 109 21.05 21.72 -38.53
#